data_AF-A0A396GVL8-F1
#
_entry.id   AF-A0A396GVL8-F1
#
_cell.length_a   1.000
_cell.length_b   1.000
_cell.length_c   1.000
_cell.angle_alpha   90.00
_cell.angle_beta   90.00
_cell.angle_gamma   90.00
#
_symmetry.space_group_name_H-M   'P 1'
#
loop_
_entity.id
_entity.type
_entity.pdbx_description
1 polymer ?
#
loop_
_entity_poly.entity_id
_entity_poly.type
_entity_poly.pdbx_seq_one_letter_code
_entity_poly.pdbx_strand_id
1 'polypeptide(L)'
;MAVGPVTVSGWWEKLGIKENLCFARNRLVESFMCATGVAFETKYESLRKWLTKVIIFVLVIDDVYDIHASFEELKPFTTAFQRWDAKEIEDLPDYMKFCFNALQDVTNEIAYDIGGEKNFNFVLHYLKKTWIEFCKALYVEAKWYKTGYIPSLQEYLNNAWITSSGPLILLHSYFGTVYELTNEIDDFPHIYDDLVYNVSLIIRLCNDLGTAVAERERGDAASSIVCYMNERNVSEEEARKHIQDIINNAWKRINGHCSNQDAFMEPFFNQARNAARVAHTLYLNGDGFGIQDRDIKKHILSLVVEPF
;
A
#
# COMPACT_ATOMS: atom_id res chain seq x y z
N MET A 1 -10.71 30.76 2.60
CA MET A 1 -10.94 30.39 4.01
C MET A 1 -9.82 29.43 4.39
N ALA A 2 -8.95 29.82 5.30
CA ALA A 2 -7.88 28.94 5.78
C ALA A 2 -8.51 27.86 6.67
N VAL A 3 -8.53 26.62 6.17
CA VAL A 3 -8.87 25.45 6.98
C VAL A 3 -7.67 25.22 7.90
N GLY A 4 -7.88 25.28 9.23
CA GLY A 4 -6.82 24.97 10.19
C GLY A 4 -6.27 23.54 10.01
N PRO A 5 -5.16 23.17 10.65
CA PRO A 5 -4.56 21.84 10.47
C PRO A 5 -5.59 20.76 10.85
N VAL A 6 -6.05 20.02 9.85
CA VAL A 6 -7.02 18.92 10.05
C VAL A 6 -6.24 17.72 10.60
N THR A 7 -6.65 17.23 11.76
CA THR A 7 -6.11 15.98 12.31
C THR A 7 -6.56 14.81 11.43
N VAL A 8 -5.80 13.71 11.43
CA VAL A 8 -6.17 12.50 10.68
C VAL A 8 -7.56 11.98 11.09
N SER A 9 -7.91 12.08 12.38
CA SER A 9 -9.25 11.74 12.88
C SER A 9 -10.35 12.67 12.34
N GLY A 10 -10.13 13.99 12.34
CA GLY A 10 -11.10 14.95 11.83
C GLY A 10 -11.28 14.84 10.31
N TRP A 11 -10.20 14.50 9.57
CA TRP A 11 -10.26 14.18 8.15
C TRP A 11 -11.11 12.92 7.91
N TRP A 12 -10.86 11.85 8.67
CA TRP A 12 -11.59 10.58 8.53
C TRP A 12 -13.09 10.73 8.80
N GLU A 13 -13.45 11.45 9.87
CA GLU A 13 -14.85 11.75 10.21
C GLU A 13 -15.53 12.59 9.13
N LYS A 14 -14.85 13.63 8.62
CA LYS A 14 -15.38 14.50 7.57
C LYS A 14 -15.55 13.78 6.24
N LEU A 15 -14.65 12.85 5.92
CA LEU A 15 -14.69 12.12 4.68
C LEU A 15 -15.91 11.19 4.62
N GLY A 16 -16.40 10.70 5.77
CA GLY A 16 -17.62 9.90 5.84
C GLY A 16 -17.44 8.48 5.31
N ILE A 17 -16.22 7.94 5.36
CA ILE A 17 -15.92 6.58 4.86
C ILE A 17 -16.72 5.54 5.64
N LYS A 18 -16.88 5.71 6.96
CA LYS A 18 -17.60 4.75 7.79
C LYS A 18 -19.08 4.61 7.39
N GLU A 19 -19.70 5.71 7.01
CA GLU A 19 -21.11 5.77 6.62
C GLU A 19 -21.32 5.31 5.17
N ASN A 20 -20.41 5.67 4.26
CA ASN A 20 -20.57 5.41 2.82
C ASN A 20 -19.93 4.10 2.35
N LEU A 21 -18.95 3.56 3.08
CA LEU A 21 -18.19 2.35 2.76
C LEU A 21 -18.18 1.39 3.97
N CYS A 22 -19.37 1.06 4.48
CA CYS A 22 -19.52 0.24 5.68
C CYS A 22 -19.00 -1.21 5.54
N PHE A 23 -18.78 -1.68 4.31
CA PHE A 23 -18.14 -2.97 4.03
C PHE A 23 -16.62 -2.94 4.25
N ALA A 24 -15.98 -1.77 4.11
CA ALA A 24 -14.54 -1.64 4.16
C ALA A 24 -14.02 -1.64 5.61
N ARG A 25 -12.82 -2.19 5.80
CA ARG A 25 -12.17 -2.27 7.11
C ARG A 25 -11.87 -0.87 7.65
N ASN A 26 -12.42 -0.54 8.82
CA ASN A 26 -12.02 0.66 9.56
C ASN A 26 -10.73 0.39 10.33
N ARG A 27 -9.61 0.91 9.80
CA ARG A 27 -8.25 0.69 10.32
C ARG A 27 -7.46 1.99 10.50
N LEU A 28 -8.14 3.07 10.90
CA LEU A 28 -7.51 4.39 11.03
C LEU A 28 -6.27 4.38 11.93
N VAL A 29 -6.36 3.73 13.09
CA VAL A 29 -5.28 3.72 14.10
C VAL A 29 -4.14 2.82 13.67
N GLU A 30 -4.45 1.66 13.10
CA GLU A 30 -3.50 0.72 12.51
C GLU A 30 -2.74 1.36 11.34
N SER A 31 -3.44 2.07 10.45
CA SER A 31 -2.84 2.82 9.34
C SER A 31 -1.94 3.95 9.83
N PHE A 32 -2.34 4.66 10.89
CA PHE A 32 -1.50 5.70 11.50
C PHE A 32 -0.25 5.13 12.16
N MET A 33 -0.37 3.99 12.83
CA MET A 33 0.76 3.28 13.42
C MET A 33 1.75 2.84 12.33
N CYS A 34 1.27 2.31 11.20
CA CYS A 34 2.12 1.95 10.06
C CYS A 34 2.86 3.17 9.51
N ALA A 35 2.16 4.28 9.29
CA ALA A 35 2.76 5.53 8.86
C ALA A 35 3.82 6.03 9.84
N THR A 36 3.56 5.89 11.14
CA THR A 36 4.52 6.24 12.20
C THR A 36 5.74 5.33 12.19
N GLY A 37 5.56 4.03 11.97
CA GLY A 37 6.68 3.09 11.82
C GLY A 37 7.57 3.42 10.63
N VAL A 38 6.99 3.87 9.50
CA VAL A 38 7.75 4.30 8.31
C VAL A 38 8.54 5.58 8.58
N ALA A 39 7.89 6.60 9.15
CA ALA A 39 8.45 7.94 9.32
C ALA A 39 8.27 8.46 10.76
N PHE A 40 9.00 7.88 11.70
CA PHE A 40 8.79 8.12 13.14
C PHE A 40 9.29 9.50 13.62
N GLU A 41 10.26 10.09 12.92
CA GLU A 41 10.86 11.36 13.32
C GLU A 41 9.84 12.50 13.25
N THR A 42 9.80 13.35 14.29
CA THR A 42 8.77 14.38 14.45
C THR A 42 8.62 15.30 13.23
N LYS A 43 9.72 15.63 12.55
CA LYS A 43 9.76 16.45 11.33
C LYS A 43 8.91 15.92 10.17
N TYR A 44 8.62 14.62 10.12
CA TYR A 44 7.84 13.99 9.04
C TYR A 44 6.33 13.95 9.34
N GLU A 45 5.79 15.00 9.96
CA GLU A 45 4.36 15.08 10.31
C GLU A 45 3.46 14.98 9.07
N SER A 46 3.73 15.76 8.03
CA SER A 46 2.95 15.74 6.78
C SER A 46 3.00 14.37 6.11
N LEU A 47 4.19 13.78 6.02
CA LEU A 47 4.37 12.43 5.46
C LEU A 47 3.56 11.38 6.24
N ARG A 48 3.55 11.41 7.58
CA ARG A 48 2.72 10.49 8.37
C ARG A 48 1.23 10.67 8.08
N LYS A 49 0.76 11.91 7.92
CA LYS A 49 -0.64 12.19 7.55
C LYS A 49 -0.96 11.62 6.16
N TRP A 50 -0.12 11.90 5.16
CA TRP A 50 -0.31 11.40 3.79
C TRP A 50 -0.31 9.87 3.74
N LEU A 51 0.70 9.23 4.35
CA LEU A 51 0.78 7.77 4.41
C LEU A 51 -0.44 7.15 5.09
N THR A 52 -0.94 7.75 6.17
CA THR A 52 -2.15 7.24 6.83
C THR A 52 -3.35 7.24 5.88
N LYS A 53 -3.56 8.35 5.16
CA LYS A 53 -4.64 8.46 4.17
C LYS A 53 -4.45 7.44 3.04
N VAL A 54 -3.23 7.31 2.52
CA VAL A 54 -2.89 6.37 1.43
C VAL A 54 -3.15 4.93 1.86
N ILE A 55 -2.67 4.50 3.02
CA ILE A 55 -2.86 3.14 3.53
C ILE A 55 -4.34 2.82 3.72
N ILE A 56 -5.12 3.79 4.19
CA ILE A 56 -6.58 3.66 4.28
C ILE A 56 -7.21 3.41 2.91
N PHE A 57 -6.83 4.17 1.90
CA PHE A 57 -7.39 3.96 0.55
C PHE A 57 -6.90 2.68 -0.10
N VAL A 58 -5.67 2.26 0.16
CA VAL A 58 -5.17 0.94 -0.24
C VAL A 58 -6.13 -0.14 0.28
N LEU A 59 -6.45 -0.12 1.57
CA LEU A 59 -7.39 -1.08 2.19
C LEU A 59 -8.80 -1.02 1.62
N VAL A 60 -9.33 0.20 1.46
CA VAL A 60 -10.69 0.39 0.94
C VAL A 60 -10.79 -0.15 -0.49
N ILE A 61 -9.81 0.15 -1.33
CA ILE A 61 -9.79 -0.29 -2.72
C ILE A 61 -9.58 -1.81 -2.77
N ASP A 62 -8.66 -2.35 -1.98
CA ASP A 62 -8.45 -3.79 -1.80
C ASP A 62 -9.78 -4.51 -1.45
N ASP A 63 -10.53 -4.00 -0.47
CA ASP A 63 -11.85 -4.54 -0.09
C ASP A 63 -12.89 -4.46 -1.23
N VAL A 64 -12.82 -3.43 -2.08
CA VAL A 64 -13.68 -3.33 -3.27
C VAL A 64 -13.33 -4.42 -4.27
N TYR A 65 -12.05 -4.66 -4.53
CA TYR A 65 -11.59 -5.64 -5.53
C TYR A 65 -11.74 -7.09 -5.09
N ASP A 66 -11.49 -7.38 -3.81
CA ASP A 66 -11.40 -8.77 -3.33
C ASP A 66 -12.71 -9.28 -2.73
N ILE A 67 -13.50 -8.41 -2.11
CA ILE A 67 -14.64 -8.83 -1.27
C ILE A 67 -15.97 -8.34 -1.84
N HIS A 68 -16.06 -7.07 -2.19
CA HIS A 68 -17.36 -6.42 -2.31
C HIS A 68 -17.92 -6.34 -3.73
N ALA A 69 -17.10 -5.95 -4.72
CA ALA A 69 -17.59 -5.76 -6.08
C ALA A 69 -17.71 -7.07 -6.85
N SER A 70 -18.66 -7.12 -7.77
CA SER A 70 -18.68 -8.16 -8.79
C SER A 70 -17.57 -7.94 -9.82
N PHE A 71 -17.09 -9.01 -10.44
CA PHE A 71 -16.04 -8.94 -11.45
C PHE A 71 -16.44 -8.04 -12.65
N GLU A 72 -17.73 -8.02 -12.97
CA GLU A 72 -18.32 -7.19 -14.03
C GLU A 72 -18.23 -5.68 -13.70
N GLU A 73 -18.38 -5.30 -12.42
CA GLU A 73 -18.23 -3.91 -11.94
C GLU A 73 -16.75 -3.47 -11.87
N LEU A 74 -15.82 -4.40 -11.64
CA LEU A 74 -14.40 -4.06 -11.52
C LEU A 74 -13.79 -3.52 -12.82
N LYS A 75 -14.30 -3.93 -13.99
CA LYS A 75 -13.79 -3.46 -15.27
C LYS A 75 -14.03 -1.95 -15.49
N PRO A 76 -15.27 -1.43 -15.42
CA PRO A 76 -15.51 0.01 -15.52
C PRO A 76 -14.84 0.78 -14.36
N PHE A 77 -14.80 0.22 -13.15
CA PHE A 77 -14.11 0.85 -12.02
C PHE A 77 -12.60 1.02 -12.26
N THR A 78 -11.93 -0.02 -12.75
CA THR A 78 -10.51 0.05 -13.14
C THR A 78 -10.29 1.04 -14.29
N THR A 79 -11.22 1.09 -15.24
CA THR A 79 -11.17 2.02 -16.39
C THR A 79 -11.29 3.48 -15.93
N ALA A 80 -12.14 3.74 -14.93
CA ALA A 80 -12.28 5.05 -14.32
C ALA A 80 -10.96 5.56 -13.74
N PHE A 81 -10.23 4.71 -13.00
CA PHE A 81 -8.90 5.09 -12.49
C PHE A 81 -7.90 5.32 -13.61
N GLN A 82 -7.85 4.42 -14.60
CA GLN A 82 -6.94 4.55 -15.75
C GLN A 82 -7.12 5.87 -16.50
N ARG A 83 -8.38 6.29 -16.71
CA ARG A 83 -8.71 7.55 -17.38
C ARG A 83 -8.73 8.74 -16.43
N TRP A 84 -8.76 8.47 -15.14
CA TRP A 84 -9.00 9.44 -14.08
C TRP A 84 -10.28 10.27 -14.33
N ASP A 85 -11.33 9.62 -14.86
CA ASP A 85 -12.57 10.26 -15.33
C ASP A 85 -13.80 9.69 -14.60
N ALA A 86 -14.55 10.57 -13.94
CA ALA A 86 -15.77 10.22 -13.21
C ALA A 86 -16.93 9.79 -14.12
N LYS A 87 -16.85 10.02 -15.44
CA LYS A 87 -17.89 9.54 -16.37
C LYS A 87 -17.95 8.01 -16.45
N GLU A 88 -16.81 7.34 -16.27
CA GLU A 88 -16.72 5.89 -16.33
C GLU A 88 -17.44 5.18 -15.16
N ILE A 89 -17.75 5.92 -14.09
CA ILE A 89 -18.43 5.42 -12.90
C ILE A 89 -19.89 5.84 -12.80
N GLU A 90 -20.46 6.56 -13.78
CA GLU A 90 -21.85 7.08 -13.71
C GLU A 90 -22.88 5.96 -13.48
N ASP A 91 -22.66 4.79 -14.08
CA ASP A 91 -23.52 3.62 -13.98
C ASP A 91 -23.12 2.66 -12.84
N LEU A 92 -22.05 2.95 -12.10
CA LEU A 92 -21.60 2.10 -10.99
C LEU A 92 -22.38 2.36 -9.69
N PRO A 93 -22.36 1.42 -8.74
CA PRO A 93 -22.93 1.63 -7.41
C PRO A 93 -22.37 2.87 -6.70
N ASP A 94 -23.20 3.48 -5.85
CA ASP A 94 -22.85 4.72 -5.14
C ASP A 94 -21.59 4.61 -4.28
N TYR A 95 -21.33 3.43 -3.70
CA TYR A 95 -20.12 3.18 -2.92
C TYR A 95 -18.85 3.27 -3.78
N MET A 96 -18.88 2.77 -5.03
CA MET A 96 -17.73 2.85 -5.94
C MET A 96 -17.51 4.28 -6.39
N LYS A 97 -18.60 5.01 -6.69
CA LYS A 97 -18.53 6.43 -7.04
C LYS A 97 -17.91 7.25 -5.92
N PHE A 98 -18.38 7.02 -4.70
CA PHE A 98 -17.83 7.64 -3.50
C PHE A 98 -16.35 7.30 -3.33
N CYS A 99 -15.98 6.02 -3.40
CA CYS A 99 -14.58 5.57 -3.28
C CYS A 99 -13.66 6.25 -4.30
N PHE A 100 -14.07 6.29 -5.56
CA PHE A 100 -13.31 6.93 -6.63
C PHE A 100 -13.13 8.44 -6.37
N ASN A 101 -14.21 9.17 -6.13
CA ASN A 101 -14.16 10.62 -5.90
C ASN A 101 -13.33 10.96 -4.65
N ALA A 102 -13.51 10.20 -3.56
CA ALA A 102 -12.76 10.40 -2.33
C ALA A 102 -11.25 10.18 -2.53
N LEU A 103 -10.85 9.17 -3.33
CA LEU A 103 -9.45 8.96 -3.68
C LEU A 103 -8.91 10.12 -4.52
N GLN A 104 -9.68 10.60 -5.49
CA GLN A 104 -9.27 11.74 -6.33
C GLN A 104 -9.02 12.97 -5.49
N ASP A 105 -9.94 13.31 -4.59
CA ASP A 105 -9.84 14.46 -3.70
C ASP A 105 -8.61 14.38 -2.81
N VAL A 106 -8.36 13.22 -2.21
CA VAL A 106 -7.21 13.00 -1.32
C VAL A 106 -5.90 13.01 -2.10
N THR A 107 -5.87 12.47 -3.31
CA THR A 107 -4.70 12.51 -4.19
C THR A 107 -4.39 13.95 -4.62
N ASN A 108 -5.42 14.74 -4.93
CA ASN A 108 -5.26 16.16 -5.27
C ASN A 108 -4.80 16.97 -4.04
N GLU A 109 -5.37 16.72 -2.86
CA GLU A 109 -4.95 17.36 -1.60
C GLU A 109 -3.46 17.10 -1.34
N ILE A 110 -3.03 15.84 -1.36
CA ILE A 110 -1.63 15.46 -1.14
C ILE A 110 -0.71 16.08 -2.20
N ALA A 111 -1.11 16.07 -3.48
CA ALA A 111 -0.32 16.68 -4.54
C ALA A 111 -0.14 18.20 -4.34
N TYR A 112 -1.17 18.87 -3.82
CA TYR A 112 -1.11 20.30 -3.51
C TYR A 112 -0.24 20.57 -2.28
N ASP A 113 -0.35 19.74 -1.23
CA ASP A 113 0.49 19.87 -0.03
C ASP A 113 1.98 19.72 -0.36
N ILE A 114 2.34 18.79 -1.25
CA ILE A 114 3.73 18.54 -1.67
C ILE A 114 4.22 19.61 -2.65
N GLY A 115 3.46 19.87 -3.72
CA GLY A 115 3.96 20.64 -4.86
C GLY A 115 3.59 22.13 -4.83
N GLY A 116 2.63 22.53 -3.99
CA GLY A 116 1.97 23.83 -4.07
C GLY A 116 1.42 24.12 -5.46
N GLU A 117 1.07 25.39 -5.73
CA GLU A 117 0.53 25.79 -7.05
C GLU A 117 1.50 25.50 -8.21
N LYS A 118 2.81 25.62 -7.97
CA LYS A 118 3.83 25.52 -9.02
C LYS A 118 4.03 24.08 -9.50
N ASN A 119 4.12 23.12 -8.57
CA ASN A 119 4.46 21.74 -8.88
C ASN A 119 3.28 20.77 -8.71
N PHE A 120 2.06 21.27 -8.43
CA PHE A 120 0.85 20.46 -8.27
C PHE A 120 0.67 19.42 -9.39
N ASN A 121 0.63 19.86 -10.66
CA ASN A 121 0.38 18.95 -11.79
C ASN A 121 1.49 17.91 -11.94
N PHE A 122 2.72 18.28 -11.58
CA PHE A 122 3.87 17.41 -11.65
C PHE A 122 3.80 16.30 -10.59
N VAL A 123 3.57 16.65 -9.32
CA VAL A 123 3.39 15.67 -8.24
C VAL A 123 2.17 14.78 -8.53
N LEU A 124 1.05 15.41 -8.90
CA LEU A 124 -0.20 14.72 -9.21
C LEU A 124 -0.03 13.67 -10.30
N HIS A 125 0.79 13.94 -11.33
CA HIS A 125 1.07 12.98 -12.39
C HIS A 125 1.63 11.67 -11.83
N TYR A 126 2.64 11.72 -10.95
CA TYR A 126 3.24 10.53 -10.37
C TYR A 126 2.29 9.81 -9.40
N LEU A 127 1.58 10.56 -8.56
CA LEU A 127 0.61 9.95 -7.63
C LEU A 127 -0.50 9.21 -8.40
N LYS A 128 -1.07 9.83 -9.44
CA LYS A 128 -2.07 9.20 -10.32
C LYS A 128 -1.51 7.94 -10.97
N LYS A 129 -0.31 8.02 -11.55
CA LYS A 129 0.32 6.88 -12.23
C LYS A 129 0.43 5.67 -11.30
N THR A 130 0.88 5.87 -10.05
CA THR A 130 1.04 4.75 -9.11
C THR A 130 -0.29 4.18 -8.65
N TRP A 131 -1.32 5.00 -8.44
CA TRP A 131 -2.68 4.51 -8.16
C TRP A 131 -3.28 3.72 -9.32
N ILE A 132 -3.04 4.18 -10.56
CA ILE A 132 -3.49 3.49 -11.77
C ILE A 132 -2.87 2.10 -11.87
N GLU A 133 -1.55 1.99 -11.67
CA GLU A 133 -0.88 0.69 -11.71
C GLU A 133 -1.33 -0.22 -10.56
N PHE A 134 -1.57 0.32 -9.35
CA PHE A 134 -2.15 -0.42 -8.24
C PHE A 134 -3.52 -1.02 -8.58
N CYS A 135 -4.46 -0.22 -9.08
CA CYS A 135 -5.81 -0.70 -9.44
C CYS A 135 -5.78 -1.69 -10.62
N LYS A 136 -4.89 -1.49 -11.59
CA LYS A 136 -4.67 -2.45 -12.69
C LYS A 136 -4.17 -3.80 -12.17
N ALA A 137 -3.25 -3.79 -11.23
CA ALA A 137 -2.68 -5.00 -10.66
C ALA A 137 -3.71 -5.75 -9.79
N LEU A 138 -4.55 -5.04 -9.03
CA LEU A 138 -5.69 -5.65 -8.31
C LEU A 138 -6.70 -6.28 -9.28
N TYR A 139 -6.99 -5.63 -10.41
CA TYR A 139 -7.86 -6.21 -11.44
C TYR A 139 -7.29 -7.52 -12.03
N VAL A 140 -5.96 -7.65 -12.13
CA VAL A 140 -5.31 -8.89 -12.56
C VAL A 140 -5.52 -10.00 -11.52
N GLU A 141 -5.34 -9.71 -10.23
CA GLU A 141 -5.61 -10.65 -9.14
C GLU A 141 -7.08 -11.09 -9.10
N ALA A 142 -8.02 -10.15 -9.19
CA ALA A 142 -9.44 -10.45 -9.28
C ALA A 142 -9.79 -11.32 -10.50
N LYS A 143 -9.08 -11.15 -11.62
CA LYS A 143 -9.25 -12.00 -12.81
C LYS A 143 -8.73 -13.40 -12.57
N TRP A 144 -7.55 -13.56 -11.97
CA TRP A 144 -7.00 -14.86 -11.60
C TRP A 144 -7.95 -15.61 -10.66
N TYR A 145 -8.46 -14.91 -9.66
CA TYR A 145 -9.46 -15.43 -8.74
C TYR A 145 -10.72 -15.93 -9.48
N LYS A 146 -11.32 -15.07 -10.31
CA LYS A 146 -12.54 -15.38 -11.07
C LYS A 146 -12.38 -16.59 -12.00
N THR A 147 -11.21 -16.76 -12.62
CA THR A 147 -10.97 -17.88 -13.54
C THR A 147 -10.39 -19.13 -12.86
N GLY A 148 -10.12 -19.09 -11.54
CA GLY A 148 -9.41 -20.15 -10.84
C GLY A 148 -7.99 -20.37 -11.37
N TYR A 149 -7.38 -19.35 -11.97
CA TYR A 149 -6.05 -19.44 -12.54
C TYR A 149 -5.01 -19.29 -11.43
N ILE A 150 -4.11 -20.28 -11.32
CA ILE A 150 -2.96 -20.24 -10.42
C ILE A 150 -1.73 -19.89 -11.27
N PRO A 151 -1.19 -18.67 -11.19
CA PRO A 151 0.00 -18.28 -11.93
C PRO A 151 1.25 -19.03 -11.46
N SER A 152 2.33 -18.97 -12.24
CA SER A 152 3.66 -19.32 -11.72
C SER A 152 4.07 -18.36 -10.60
N LEU A 153 5.00 -18.75 -9.71
CA LEU A 153 5.47 -17.86 -8.65
C LEU A 153 6.04 -16.56 -9.24
N GLN A 154 6.81 -16.64 -10.33
CA GLN A 154 7.39 -15.43 -10.95
C GLN A 154 6.31 -14.51 -11.54
N GLU A 155 5.30 -15.07 -12.19
CA GLU A 155 4.18 -14.28 -12.73
C GLU A 155 3.37 -13.61 -11.62
N TYR A 156 3.08 -14.35 -10.55
CA TYR A 156 2.48 -13.79 -9.34
C TYR A 156 3.31 -12.63 -8.80
N LEU A 157 4.61 -12.86 -8.55
CA LEU A 157 5.50 -11.85 -7.96
C LEU A 157 5.64 -10.59 -8.82
N ASN A 158 5.54 -10.70 -10.15
CA ASN A 158 5.57 -9.54 -11.05
C ASN A 158 4.34 -8.62 -10.91
N ASN A 159 3.22 -9.14 -10.42
CA ASN A 159 2.02 -8.36 -10.09
C ASN A 159 1.97 -7.99 -8.61
N ALA A 160 2.31 -8.96 -7.74
CA ALA A 160 2.05 -8.90 -6.31
C ALA A 160 2.88 -7.85 -5.56
N TRP A 161 4.05 -7.46 -6.08
CA TRP A 161 4.82 -6.34 -5.53
C TRP A 161 4.13 -4.99 -5.78
N ILE A 162 3.26 -4.88 -6.79
CA ILE A 162 2.48 -3.67 -7.05
C ILE A 162 1.28 -3.64 -6.09
N THR A 163 0.54 -4.74 -5.99
CA THR A 163 -0.64 -4.86 -5.10
C THR A 163 -0.27 -4.87 -3.62
N SER A 164 1.00 -5.02 -3.26
CA SER A 164 1.45 -4.84 -1.86
C SER A 164 1.40 -3.40 -1.37
N SER A 165 1.11 -2.44 -2.25
CA SER A 165 1.14 -0.99 -2.02
C SER A 165 2.51 -0.38 -1.67
N GLY A 166 3.57 -1.19 -1.65
CA GLY A 166 4.93 -0.71 -1.46
C GLY A 166 5.33 0.45 -2.37
N PRO A 167 4.98 0.45 -3.68
CA PRO A 167 5.29 1.57 -4.57
C PRO A 167 4.57 2.87 -4.17
N LEU A 168 3.32 2.79 -3.70
CA LEU A 168 2.58 3.95 -3.19
C LEU A 168 3.27 4.51 -1.94
N ILE A 169 3.59 3.65 -0.97
CA ILE A 169 4.23 4.07 0.30
C ILE A 169 5.58 4.75 0.02
N LEU A 170 6.39 4.17 -0.86
CA LEU A 170 7.72 4.70 -1.17
C LEU A 170 7.68 5.96 -2.00
N LEU A 171 6.74 6.09 -2.93
CA LEU A 171 6.56 7.34 -3.68
C LEU A 171 6.24 8.52 -2.75
N HIS A 172 5.31 8.32 -1.80
CA HIS A 172 4.99 9.35 -0.82
C HIS A 172 6.18 9.64 0.10
N SER A 173 6.93 8.60 0.50
CA SER A 173 8.14 8.76 1.33
C SER A 173 9.21 9.60 0.64
N TYR A 174 9.44 9.37 -0.65
CA TYR A 174 10.38 10.18 -1.43
C TYR A 174 9.92 11.64 -1.54
N PHE A 175 8.64 11.87 -1.83
CA PHE A 175 8.10 13.22 -1.88
C PHE A 175 8.25 13.94 -0.54
N GLY A 176 7.90 13.28 0.57
CA GLY A 176 8.03 13.81 1.93
C GLY A 176 9.45 13.80 2.51
N THR A 177 10.47 13.56 1.69
CA THR A 177 11.87 13.67 2.10
C THR A 177 12.73 14.36 1.09
N VAL A 178 13.11 13.65 0.03
CA VAL A 178 14.11 14.08 -0.94
C VAL A 178 13.57 15.26 -1.73
N TYR A 179 12.35 15.13 -2.23
CA TYR A 179 11.73 16.19 -3.02
C TYR A 179 11.50 17.47 -2.21
N GLU A 180 11.05 17.35 -0.96
CA GLU A 180 10.92 18.51 -0.05
C GLU A 180 12.26 19.25 0.14
N LEU A 181 13.39 18.56 0.04
CA LEU A 181 14.72 19.16 0.20
C LEU A 181 15.25 19.81 -1.09
N THR A 182 15.01 19.22 -2.27
CA THR A 182 15.57 19.73 -3.54
C THR A 182 14.59 20.53 -4.39
N ASN A 183 13.29 20.28 -4.30
CA ASN A 183 12.29 20.65 -5.30
C ASN A 183 12.62 20.15 -6.72
N GLU A 184 13.55 19.19 -6.85
CA GLU A 184 13.97 18.58 -8.10
C GLU A 184 13.71 17.07 -8.02
N ILE A 185 13.20 16.50 -9.11
CA ILE A 185 13.13 15.05 -9.29
C ILE A 185 14.10 14.68 -10.40
N ASP A 186 15.15 13.97 -10.02
CA ASP A 186 15.83 13.07 -10.96
C ASP A 186 14.97 11.82 -11.09
N ASP A 187 14.44 11.57 -12.30
CA ASP A 187 13.64 10.40 -12.74
C ASP A 187 13.34 9.35 -11.66
N PHE A 188 12.49 9.72 -10.68
CA PHE A 188 12.21 8.91 -9.50
C PHE A 188 11.69 7.49 -9.80
N PRO A 189 11.07 7.17 -10.97
CA PRO A 189 10.80 5.78 -11.27
C PRO A 189 12.10 4.98 -11.48
N HIS A 190 13.03 5.41 -12.35
CA HIS A 190 14.03 4.49 -12.88
C HIS A 190 15.27 4.29 -11.99
N ILE A 191 15.64 5.28 -11.19
CA ILE A 191 16.91 5.24 -10.44
C ILE A 191 16.83 4.25 -9.26
N TYR A 192 15.62 4.06 -8.69
CA TYR A 192 15.42 3.24 -7.49
C TYR A 192 14.40 2.11 -7.68
N ASP A 193 14.09 1.73 -8.92
CA ASP A 193 13.18 0.62 -9.26
C ASP A 193 13.54 -0.66 -8.48
N ASP A 194 14.83 -1.00 -8.36
CA ASP A 194 15.26 -2.20 -7.61
C ASP A 194 15.00 -2.06 -6.10
N LEU A 195 15.23 -0.89 -5.49
CA LEU A 195 14.91 -0.69 -4.07
C LEU A 195 13.41 -0.77 -3.83
N VAL A 196 12.62 -0.08 -4.66
CA VAL A 196 11.16 -0.06 -4.58
C VAL A 196 10.61 -1.47 -4.73
N TYR A 197 11.08 -2.21 -5.74
CA TYR A 197 10.71 -3.60 -5.95
C TYR A 197 11.02 -4.47 -4.73
N ASN A 198 12.25 -4.43 -4.20
CA ASN A 198 12.65 -5.31 -3.09
C ASN A 198 11.91 -4.99 -1.78
N VAL A 199 11.65 -3.73 -1.46
CA VAL A 199 10.83 -3.37 -0.29
C VAL A 199 9.39 -3.83 -0.49
N SER A 200 8.82 -3.59 -1.66
CA SER A 200 7.44 -3.98 -1.97
C SER A 200 7.26 -5.50 -1.98
N LEU A 201 8.28 -6.23 -2.40
CA LEU A 201 8.36 -7.69 -2.35
C LEU A 201 8.37 -8.20 -0.90
N ILE A 202 9.13 -7.56 0.00
CA ILE A 202 9.10 -7.92 1.43
C ILE A 202 7.71 -7.66 2.01
N ILE A 203 7.09 -6.51 1.71
CA ILE A 203 5.73 -6.20 2.18
C ILE A 203 4.75 -7.30 1.76
N ARG A 204 4.77 -7.67 0.48
CA ARG A 204 3.94 -8.75 -0.08
C ARG A 204 4.19 -10.09 0.61
N LEU A 205 5.44 -10.54 0.65
CA LEU A 205 5.75 -11.88 1.12
C LEU A 205 5.55 -12.03 2.63
N CYS A 206 5.77 -10.97 3.41
CA CYS A 206 5.39 -10.95 4.82
C CYS A 206 3.87 -11.09 4.98
N ASN A 207 3.09 -10.34 4.19
CA ASN A 207 1.64 -10.47 4.17
C ASN A 207 1.22 -11.90 3.85
N ASP A 208 1.60 -12.45 2.69
CA ASP A 208 1.25 -13.82 2.27
C ASP A 208 1.61 -14.88 3.33
N LEU A 209 2.76 -14.75 4.00
CA LEU A 209 3.17 -15.68 5.06
C LEU A 209 2.30 -15.55 6.33
N GLY A 210 1.88 -14.33 6.67
CA GLY A 210 1.07 -14.02 7.85
C GLY A 210 -0.43 -14.25 7.66
N THR A 211 -0.93 -14.11 6.44
CA THR A 211 -2.37 -14.21 6.11
C THR A 211 -2.77 -15.57 5.54
N ALA A 212 -1.82 -16.43 5.16
CA ALA A 212 -2.05 -17.72 4.49
C ALA A 212 -3.20 -18.58 5.07
N VAL A 213 -3.34 -18.63 6.39
CA VAL A 213 -4.40 -19.40 7.05
C VAL A 213 -5.77 -18.78 6.80
N ALA A 214 -5.89 -17.46 6.98
CA ALA A 214 -7.14 -16.73 6.79
C ALA A 214 -7.57 -16.71 5.32
N GLU A 215 -6.62 -16.51 4.39
CA GLU A 215 -6.88 -16.51 2.94
C GLU A 215 -7.38 -17.88 2.47
N ARG A 216 -6.80 -18.97 2.98
CA ARG A 216 -7.25 -20.33 2.66
C ARG A 216 -8.66 -20.61 3.17
N GLU A 217 -9.01 -20.11 4.35
CA GLU A 217 -10.36 -20.29 4.92
C GLU A 217 -11.43 -19.49 4.17
N ARG A 218 -11.07 -18.31 3.65
CA ARG A 218 -11.96 -17.49 2.80
C ARG A 218 -12.06 -18.01 1.38
N GLY A 219 -11.04 -18.75 0.93
CA GLY A 219 -10.92 -19.21 -0.44
C GLY A 219 -10.58 -18.04 -1.36
N ASP A 220 -9.57 -17.24 -1.00
CA ASP A 220 -9.08 -16.09 -1.77
C ASP A 220 -8.24 -16.53 -2.99
N ALA A 221 -7.71 -15.56 -3.75
CA ALA A 221 -6.74 -15.81 -4.81
C ALA A 221 -5.48 -16.54 -4.30
N ALA A 222 -4.78 -17.22 -5.21
CA ALA A 222 -3.56 -17.96 -4.85
C ALA A 222 -2.43 -17.02 -4.42
N SER A 223 -2.00 -17.11 -3.15
CA SER A 223 -0.82 -16.41 -2.64
C SER A 223 0.50 -17.00 -3.14
N SER A 224 1.63 -16.36 -2.83
CA SER A 224 2.97 -16.83 -3.21
C SER A 224 3.24 -18.28 -2.80
N ILE A 225 2.74 -18.70 -1.64
CA ILE A 225 2.88 -20.07 -1.13
C ILE A 225 2.17 -21.06 -2.05
N VAL A 226 0.91 -20.79 -2.39
CA VAL A 226 0.09 -21.65 -3.25
C VAL A 226 0.67 -21.70 -4.67
N CYS A 227 1.09 -20.55 -5.21
CA CYS A 227 1.71 -20.47 -6.52
C CYS A 227 2.97 -21.35 -6.60
N TYR A 228 3.85 -21.28 -5.61
CA TYR A 228 5.09 -22.07 -5.60
C TYR A 228 4.84 -23.56 -5.38
N MET A 229 3.93 -23.92 -4.47
CA MET A 229 3.51 -25.31 -4.25
C MET A 229 2.99 -25.92 -5.55
N ASN A 230 2.15 -25.19 -6.29
CA ASN A 230 1.60 -25.64 -7.56
C ASN A 230 2.67 -25.74 -8.66
N GLU A 231 3.55 -24.74 -8.79
CA GLU A 231 4.61 -24.72 -9.81
C GLU A 231 5.63 -25.84 -9.64
N ARG A 232 6.06 -26.11 -8.39
CA ARG A 232 7.15 -27.05 -8.09
C ARG A 232 6.69 -28.40 -7.54
N ASN A 233 5.39 -28.55 -7.28
CA ASN A 233 4.80 -29.74 -6.67
C ASN A 233 5.51 -30.11 -5.34
N VAL A 234 5.65 -29.13 -4.46
CA VAL A 234 6.35 -29.22 -3.16
C VAL A 234 5.38 -29.05 -2.00
N SER A 235 5.84 -29.39 -0.79
CA SER A 235 5.06 -29.19 0.44
C SER A 235 4.93 -27.70 0.81
N GLU A 236 3.93 -27.37 1.65
CA GLU A 236 3.77 -26.01 2.19
C GLU A 236 5.00 -25.55 3.00
N GLU A 237 5.63 -26.47 3.74
CA GLU A 237 6.84 -26.18 4.53
C GLU A 237 8.00 -25.77 3.62
N GLU A 238 8.24 -26.51 2.53
CA GLU A 238 9.26 -26.18 1.53
C GLU A 238 8.95 -24.86 0.83
N ALA A 239 7.68 -24.61 0.51
CA ALA A 239 7.26 -23.35 -0.10
C ALA A 239 7.48 -22.16 0.83
N ARG A 240 7.05 -22.24 2.09
CA ARG A 240 7.28 -21.21 3.11
C ARG A 240 8.77 -20.91 3.29
N LYS A 241 9.61 -21.95 3.31
CA LYS A 241 11.07 -21.78 3.37
C LYS A 241 11.62 -21.06 2.15
N HIS A 242 11.16 -21.41 0.95
CA HIS A 242 11.55 -20.73 -0.28
C HIS A 242 11.16 -19.24 -0.27
N ILE A 243 9.93 -18.92 0.15
CA ILE A 243 9.46 -17.53 0.29
C ILE A 243 10.32 -16.75 1.30
N GLN A 244 10.69 -17.37 2.43
CA GLN A 244 11.60 -16.76 3.40
C GLN A 244 12.99 -16.48 2.80
N ASP A 245 13.51 -17.37 1.96
CA ASP A 245 14.78 -17.16 1.25
C ASP A 245 14.70 -15.99 0.26
N ILE A 246 13.56 -15.79 -0.41
CA ILE A 246 13.31 -14.62 -1.26
C ILE A 246 13.34 -13.33 -0.43
N ILE A 247 12.65 -13.30 0.73
CA ILE A 247 12.69 -12.16 1.67
C ILE A 247 14.12 -11.86 2.10
N ASN A 248 14.90 -12.89 2.45
CA ASN A 248 16.29 -12.74 2.87
C ASN A 248 17.16 -12.14 1.75
N ASN A 249 16.93 -12.53 0.50
CA ASN A 249 17.63 -11.98 -0.65
C ASN A 249 17.22 -10.54 -0.96
N ALA A 250 15.93 -10.21 -0.83
CA ALA A 250 15.45 -8.83 -0.95
C ALA A 250 16.09 -7.91 0.09
N TRP A 251 16.24 -8.37 1.35
CA TRP A 251 16.97 -7.63 2.37
C TRP A 251 18.44 -7.37 2.01
N LYS A 252 19.13 -8.34 1.41
CA LYS A 252 20.51 -8.12 0.93
C LYS A 252 20.58 -7.02 -0.13
N ARG A 253 19.61 -6.97 -1.04
CA ARG A 253 19.50 -5.91 -2.07
C ARG A 253 19.26 -4.55 -1.43
N ILE A 254 18.28 -4.46 -0.52
CA ILE A 254 17.98 -3.22 0.23
C ILE A 254 19.22 -2.72 0.97
N ASN A 255 19.91 -3.58 1.72
CA ASN A 255 21.12 -3.21 2.47
C ASN A 255 22.26 -2.77 1.55
N GLY A 256 22.38 -3.38 0.36
CA GLY A 256 23.36 -3.03 -0.65
C GLY A 256 23.16 -1.62 -1.22
N HIS A 257 21.89 -1.21 -1.42
CA HIS A 257 21.55 0.18 -1.71
C HIS A 257 22.04 1.05 -0.55
N CYS A 258 21.55 0.79 0.66
CA CYS A 258 21.79 1.60 1.87
C CYS A 258 23.26 1.82 2.26
N SER A 259 24.19 1.00 1.76
CA SER A 259 25.61 1.06 2.16
C SER A 259 26.48 1.91 1.21
N ASN A 260 25.99 2.29 0.03
CA ASN A 260 26.81 2.84 -1.06
C ASN A 260 26.40 4.26 -1.51
N GLN A 261 25.92 5.13 -0.62
CA GLN A 261 25.02 6.21 -1.04
C GLN A 261 25.41 7.64 -0.65
N ASP A 262 24.88 8.57 -1.45
CA ASP A 262 24.86 10.01 -1.20
C ASP A 262 24.07 10.31 0.08
N ALA A 263 24.69 11.05 0.99
CA ALA A 263 24.11 11.46 2.27
C ALA A 263 22.76 12.19 2.12
N PHE A 264 22.50 12.75 0.94
CA PHE A 264 21.28 13.45 0.60
C PHE A 264 20.04 12.54 0.57
N MET A 265 20.19 11.28 0.13
CA MET A 265 19.09 10.33 -0.05
C MET A 265 18.81 9.47 1.19
N GLU A 266 19.67 9.57 2.20
CA GLU A 266 19.59 8.81 3.45
C GLU A 266 18.22 8.88 4.15
N PRO A 267 17.50 10.02 4.19
CA PRO A 267 16.13 10.09 4.69
C PRO A 267 15.17 9.11 4.02
N PHE A 268 15.18 9.04 2.68
CA PHE A 268 14.31 8.16 1.91
C PHE A 268 14.68 6.69 2.14
N PHE A 269 15.98 6.36 2.16
CA PHE A 269 16.42 4.99 2.40
C PHE A 269 16.10 4.49 3.81
N ASN A 270 16.14 5.37 4.82
CA ASN A 270 15.66 5.05 6.15
C ASN A 270 14.17 4.65 6.13
N GLN A 271 13.33 5.45 5.47
CA GLN A 271 11.90 5.17 5.36
C GLN A 271 11.62 3.90 4.57
N ALA A 272 12.40 3.64 3.52
CA ALA A 272 12.29 2.41 2.73
C ALA A 272 12.61 1.16 3.57
N ARG A 273 13.70 1.20 4.36
CA ARG A 273 14.02 0.14 5.32
C ARG A 273 12.93 -0.02 6.38
N ASN A 274 12.41 1.09 6.88
CA ASN A 274 11.36 1.08 7.89
C ASN A 274 10.05 0.50 7.36
N ALA A 275 9.66 0.79 6.12
CA ALA A 275 8.49 0.17 5.48
C ALA A 275 8.60 -1.36 5.45
N ALA A 276 9.76 -1.90 5.08
CA ALA A 276 10.01 -3.33 5.14
C ALA A 276 9.93 -3.88 6.59
N ARG A 277 10.47 -3.16 7.59
CA ARG A 277 10.38 -3.55 9.01
C ARG A 277 8.95 -3.50 9.56
N VAL A 278 8.16 -2.52 9.14
CA VAL A 278 6.74 -2.42 9.49
C VAL A 278 6.00 -3.65 8.99
N ALA A 279 6.23 -4.09 7.76
CA ALA A 279 5.62 -5.32 7.25
C ALA A 279 5.96 -6.56 8.10
N HIS A 280 7.23 -6.72 8.49
CA HIS A 280 7.61 -7.77 9.44
C HIS A 280 6.83 -7.65 10.75
N THR A 281 6.72 -6.45 11.31
CA THR A 281 6.03 -6.21 12.59
C THR A 281 4.53 -6.54 12.50
N LEU A 282 3.89 -6.19 11.39
CA LEU A 282 2.47 -6.45 11.16
C LEU A 282 2.19 -7.96 11.01
N TYR A 283 3.05 -8.67 10.30
CA TYR A 283 2.75 -10.04 9.88
C TYR A 283 3.51 -11.14 10.66
N LEU A 284 4.33 -10.77 11.66
CA LEU A 284 5.13 -11.70 12.45
C LEU A 284 4.28 -12.79 13.13
N ASN A 285 3.13 -12.41 13.68
CA ASN A 285 2.26 -13.28 14.48
C ASN A 285 0.90 -13.56 13.81
N GLY A 286 0.85 -13.49 12.47
CA GLY A 286 -0.35 -13.66 11.66
C GLY A 286 -0.84 -12.34 11.05
N ASP A 287 -2.12 -12.25 10.71
CA ASP A 287 -2.70 -11.04 10.11
C ASP A 287 -2.90 -9.91 11.14
N GLY A 288 -1.82 -9.18 11.45
CA GLY A 288 -1.87 -8.04 12.38
C GLY A 288 -2.48 -6.76 11.79
N PHE A 289 -2.97 -6.78 10.56
CA PHE A 289 -3.58 -5.60 9.92
C PHE A 289 -5.09 -5.79 9.68
N GLY A 290 -5.49 -6.96 9.21
CA GLY A 290 -6.89 -7.35 9.04
C GLY A 290 -7.58 -7.78 10.34
N ILE A 291 -6.85 -8.36 11.31
CA ILE A 291 -7.42 -8.82 12.58
C ILE A 291 -7.03 -7.88 13.73
N GLN A 292 -8.03 -7.32 14.43
CA GLN A 292 -7.82 -6.35 15.53
C GLN A 292 -7.50 -7.00 16.89
N ASP A 293 -7.24 -8.31 16.92
CA ASP A 293 -6.89 -9.05 18.13
C ASP A 293 -5.36 -9.23 18.27
N ARG A 294 -4.91 -9.70 19.44
CA ARG A 294 -3.50 -10.06 19.75
C ARG A 294 -2.53 -8.87 19.93
N ASP A 295 -1.30 -9.02 19.46
CA ASP A 295 -0.13 -8.23 19.86
C ASP A 295 -0.07 -6.86 19.19
N ILE A 296 -0.67 -6.70 18.01
CA ILE A 296 -0.72 -5.39 17.34
C ILE A 296 -1.50 -4.37 18.16
N LYS A 297 -2.59 -4.80 18.81
CA LYS A 297 -3.37 -3.95 19.71
C LYS A 297 -2.54 -3.48 20.90
N LYS A 298 -1.67 -4.34 21.45
CA LYS A 298 -0.75 -3.95 22.54
C LYS A 298 0.28 -2.93 22.06
N HIS A 299 0.86 -3.14 20.88
CA HIS A 299 1.78 -2.17 20.30
C HIS A 299 1.08 -0.83 20.03
N ILE A 300 -0.16 -0.84 19.53
CA ILE A 300 -0.95 0.40 19.32
C ILE A 300 -1.16 1.14 20.63
N LEU A 301 -1.60 0.43 21.68
CA LEU A 301 -1.80 1.03 23.00
C LEU A 301 -0.50 1.66 23.52
N SER A 302 0.60 0.91 23.48
CA SER A 302 1.90 1.39 23.95
C SER A 302 2.49 2.54 23.13
N LEU A 303 2.24 2.60 21.81
CA LEU A 303 2.87 3.60 20.93
C LEU A 303 2.03 4.86 20.74
N VAL A 304 0.70 4.74 20.83
CA VAL A 304 -0.23 5.80 20.43
C VAL A 304 -1.05 6.32 21.60
N VAL A 305 -1.26 5.53 22.65
CA VAL A 305 -2.21 5.84 23.73
C VAL A 305 -1.51 6.06 25.08
N GLU A 306 -0.58 5.19 25.45
CA GLU A 306 0.02 5.16 26.78
C GLU A 306 1.34 5.95 26.80
N PRO A 307 1.46 7.03 27.60
CA PRO A 307 2.73 7.71 27.82
C PRO A 307 3.65 6.85 28.70
N PHE A 308 4.97 7.01 28.52
CA PHE A 308 6.00 6.37 29.35
C PHE A 308 5.97 6.80 30.82
#